data_AF-A0A930TMZ9-F1
#
_entry.id   AF-A0A930TMZ9-F1
#
_cell.length_a   1.000
_cell.length_b   1.000
_cell.length_c   1.000
_cell.angle_alpha   90.00
_cell.angle_beta   90.00
_cell.angle_gamma   90.00
#
_symmetry.space_group_name_H-M   'P 1'
#
loop_
_entity.id
_entity.type
_entity.pdbx_description
1 polymer ?
#
loop_
_entity_poly.entity_id
_entity_poly.type
_entity_poly.pdbx_seq_one_letter_code
_entity_poly.pdbx_strand_id
1 'polypeptide(L)'
;MDSMHMNQFSEQKTQFVTAMSHEIHTPLSVILLSVRLLKQHGHQCSEDKRQEYLQHIESAAKQMNRLLNDQLVEIGADPAPSSFSDV
;
A
#
# COMPACT_ATOMS: atom_id res chain seq x y z
N MET A 1 33.42 12.42 -14.54
CA MET A 1 32.47 13.16 -13.69
C MET A 1 31.07 12.55 -13.78
N ASP A 2 30.73 11.89 -14.89
CA ASP A 2 29.40 11.29 -15.14
C ASP A 2 29.08 10.01 -14.34
N SER A 3 30.08 9.24 -13.95
CA SER A 3 29.88 7.99 -13.18
C SER A 3 29.43 8.22 -11.72
N MET A 4 29.75 9.37 -11.14
CA MET A 4 29.37 9.72 -9.76
C MET A 4 27.88 10.09 -9.66
N HIS A 5 27.33 10.75 -10.69
CA HIS A 5 25.90 11.09 -10.76
C HIS A 5 25.01 9.88 -11.07
N MET A 6 25.48 8.94 -11.90
CA MET A 6 24.72 7.72 -12.19
C MET A 6 24.57 6.81 -10.95
N ASN A 7 25.63 6.71 -10.13
CA ASN A 7 25.58 5.93 -8.89
C ASN A 7 24.68 6.57 -7.82
N GLN A 8 24.69 7.90 -7.69
CA GLN A 8 23.78 8.57 -6.74
C GLN A 8 22.31 8.35 -7.11
N PHE A 9 21.99 8.38 -8.41
CA PHE A 9 20.64 8.14 -8.89
C PHE A 9 20.17 6.69 -8.68
N SER A 10 21.06 5.71 -8.90
CA SER A 10 20.74 4.30 -8.65
C SER A 10 20.61 3.97 -7.16
N GLU A 11 21.40 4.61 -6.32
CA GLU A 11 21.35 4.46 -4.86
C GLU A 11 20.06 5.06 -4.29
N GLN A 12 19.63 6.23 -4.77
CA GLN A 12 18.35 6.84 -4.44
C GLN A 12 17.16 5.95 -4.85
N LYS A 13 17.19 5.38 -6.05
CA LYS A 13 16.17 4.40 -6.49
C LYS A 13 16.13 3.15 -5.61
N THR A 14 17.28 2.67 -5.15
CA THR A 14 17.35 1.48 -4.31
C THR A 14 16.77 1.76 -2.92
N GLN A 15 17.17 2.87 -2.31
CA GLN A 15 16.62 3.31 -1.02
C GLN A 15 15.11 3.53 -1.09
N PHE A 16 14.63 4.08 -2.20
CA PHE A 16 13.21 4.25 -2.51
C PHE A 16 12.45 2.91 -2.51
N VAL A 17 12.93 1.90 -3.26
CA VAL A 17 12.28 0.58 -3.31
C VAL A 17 12.25 -0.08 -1.93
N THR A 18 13.33 0.06 -1.16
CA THR A 18 13.40 -0.45 0.21
C THR A 18 12.39 0.25 1.13
N ALA A 19 12.33 1.59 1.10
CA ALA A 19 11.38 2.36 1.91
C ALA A 19 9.92 2.00 1.58
N MET A 20 9.56 1.98 0.29
CA MET A 20 8.23 1.56 -0.15
C MET A 20 7.87 0.15 0.31
N SER A 21 8.82 -0.79 0.25
CA SER A 21 8.58 -2.16 0.70
C SER A 21 8.19 -2.19 2.19
N HIS A 22 8.89 -1.44 3.02
CA HIS A 22 8.57 -1.32 4.45
C HIS A 22 7.21 -0.67 4.70
N GLU A 23 6.88 0.39 3.96
CA GLU A 23 5.62 1.12 4.13
C GLU A 23 4.40 0.34 3.64
N ILE A 24 4.57 -0.50 2.61
CA ILE A 24 3.53 -1.41 2.10
C ILE A 24 3.28 -2.59 3.04
N HIS A 25 4.30 -3.07 3.77
CA HIS A 25 4.15 -4.20 4.69
C HIS A 25 3.13 -3.96 5.81
N THR A 26 3.02 -2.71 6.28
CA THR A 26 2.06 -2.33 7.33
C THR A 26 0.59 -2.51 6.90
N PRO A 27 0.09 -1.83 5.84
CA PRO A 27 -1.28 -2.03 5.38
C PRO A 27 -1.53 -3.46 4.88
N LEU A 28 -0.54 -4.15 4.30
CA LEU A 28 -0.67 -5.56 3.94
C LEU A 28 -0.93 -6.44 5.17
N SER A 29 -0.25 -6.18 6.29
CA SER A 29 -0.46 -6.90 7.55
C SER A 29 -1.87 -6.69 8.10
N VAL A 30 -2.42 -5.47 7.97
CA VAL A 30 -3.80 -5.14 8.36
C VAL A 30 -4.82 -5.93 7.54
N ILE A 31 -4.63 -6.02 6.22
CA ILE A 31 -5.49 -6.81 5.33
C ILE A 31 -5.47 -8.28 5.75
N LEU A 32 -4.26 -8.86 5.89
CA LEU A 32 -4.10 -10.27 6.23
C LEU A 32 -4.71 -10.62 7.59
N LEU A 33 -4.53 -9.75 8.59
CA LEU A 33 -5.11 -9.93 9.92
C LEU A 33 -6.64 -9.87 9.86
N SER A 34 -7.20 -8.85 9.20
CA SER A 34 -8.65 -8.67 9.08
C SER A 34 -9.30 -9.85 8.35
N VAL A 35 -8.69 -10.32 7.25
CA VAL A 35 -9.12 -11.53 6.53
C VAL A 35 -9.05 -12.76 7.43
N ARG A 36 -7.97 -12.94 8.20
CA ARG A 36 -7.83 -14.09 9.12
C ARG A 36 -8.92 -14.07 10.19
N LEU A 37 -9.20 -12.91 10.79
CA LEU A 37 -10.24 -12.76 11.81
C LEU A 37 -11.63 -13.02 11.24
N LEU A 38 -11.93 -12.52 10.03
CA LEU A 38 -13.16 -12.82 9.31
C LEU A 38 -13.31 -14.31 8.99
N LYS A 39 -12.24 -15.00 8.57
CA LYS A 39 -12.29 -16.44 8.29
C LYS A 39 -12.50 -17.28 9.54
N GLN A 40 -11.86 -16.91 10.65
CA GLN A 40 -11.94 -17.68 11.90
C GLN A 40 -13.24 -17.43 12.66
N HIS A 41 -13.70 -16.18 12.72
CA HIS A 41 -14.78 -15.77 13.61
C HIS A 41 -15.95 -15.12 12.88
N GLY A 42 -15.90 -14.93 11.56
CA GLY A 42 -16.90 -14.12 10.83
C GLY A 42 -18.33 -14.63 10.90
N HIS A 43 -18.54 -15.92 11.16
CA HIS A 43 -19.87 -16.53 11.36
C HIS A 43 -20.40 -16.34 12.79
N GLN A 44 -19.53 -15.98 13.74
CA GLN A 44 -19.84 -15.72 15.15
C GLN A 44 -19.79 -14.23 15.50
N CYS A 45 -19.22 -13.40 14.63
CA CYS A 45 -19.18 -11.95 14.78
C CYS A 45 -20.55 -11.32 14.49
N SER A 46 -20.85 -10.21 15.16
CA SER A 46 -21.95 -9.34 14.76
C SER A 46 -21.71 -8.76 13.37
N GLU A 47 -22.78 -8.36 12.71
CA GLU A 47 -22.71 -7.68 11.41
C GLU A 47 -21.83 -6.42 11.49
N ASP A 48 -21.97 -5.63 12.55
CA ASP A 48 -21.15 -4.42 12.76
C ASP A 48 -19.65 -4.75 12.83
N LYS A 49 -19.29 -5.84 13.53
CA LYS A 49 -17.88 -6.25 13.64
C LYS A 49 -17.34 -6.78 12.32
N ARG A 50 -18.19 -7.45 11.52
CA ARG A 50 -17.86 -7.86 10.17
C ARG A 50 -17.60 -6.65 9.28
N GLN A 51 -18.45 -5.64 9.35
CA GLN A 51 -18.33 -4.41 8.59
C GLN A 51 -17.05 -3.63 8.96
N GLU A 52 -16.70 -3.59 10.25
CA GLU A 52 -15.44 -2.98 10.72
C GLU A 52 -14.20 -3.64 10.07
N TYR A 53 -14.14 -4.97 10.01
CA TYR A 53 -13.02 -5.65 9.35
C TYR A 53 -12.98 -5.38 7.84
N LEU A 54 -14.14 -5.27 7.18
CA LEU A 54 -14.20 -4.91 5.76
C LEU A 54 -13.69 -3.48 5.54
N GLN A 55 -14.06 -2.53 6.40
CA GLN A 55 -13.56 -1.16 6.36
C GLN A 55 -12.05 -1.08 6.58
N HIS A 56 -11.49 -1.90 7.48
CA HIS A 56 -10.04 -1.99 7.67
C HIS A 56 -9.32 -2.49 6.42
N ILE A 57 -9.88 -3.52 5.75
CA ILE A 57 -9.33 -4.04 4.49
C ILE A 57 -9.35 -2.97 3.41
N GLU A 58 -10.48 -2.30 3.23
CA GLU A 58 -10.66 -1.26 2.23
C GLU A 58 -9.71 -0.07 2.46
N SER A 59 -9.63 0.41 3.71
CA SER A 59 -8.76 1.53 4.08
C SER A 59 -7.29 1.21 3.85
N ALA A 60 -6.87 -0.01 4.20
CA ALA A 60 -5.50 -0.47 3.98
C ALA A 60 -5.18 -0.63 2.48
N ALA A 61 -6.11 -1.15 1.67
CA ALA A 61 -5.95 -1.23 0.23
C ALA A 61 -5.83 0.16 -0.43
N LYS A 62 -6.67 1.12 0.01
CA LYS A 62 -6.57 2.53 -0.41
C LYS A 62 -5.24 3.15 -0.02
N GLN A 63 -4.74 2.84 1.18
CA GLN A 63 -3.42 3.31 1.62
C GLN A 63 -2.30 2.74 0.74
N MET A 64 -2.33 1.45 0.41
CA MET A 64 -1.37 0.85 -0.52
C MET A 64 -1.41 1.53 -1.89
N ASN A 65 -2.61 1.81 -2.41
CA ASN A 65 -2.77 2.50 -3.69
C ASN A 65 -2.20 3.92 -3.64
N ARG A 66 -2.42 4.67 -2.55
CA ARG A 66 -1.79 6.00 -2.35
C ARG A 66 -0.27 5.91 -2.28
N LEU A 67 0.28 4.98 -1.49
CA LEU A 67 1.74 4.79 -1.40
C LEU A 67 2.37 4.49 -2.77
N LEU A 68 1.67 3.75 -3.64
CA LEU A 68 2.11 3.49 -5.00
C LEU A 68 2.00 4.74 -5.90
N ASN A 69 0.91 5.51 -5.78
CA ASN A 69 0.63 6.67 -6.64
C ASN A 69 1.42 7.93 -6.25
N ASP A 70 1.50 8.26 -4.96
CA ASP A 70 2.23 9.44 -4.46
C ASP A 70 3.72 9.35 -4.83
N GLN A 71 4.25 8.14 -4.88
CA GLN A 71 5.65 7.87 -5.23
C GLN A 71 5.91 7.86 -6.75
N LEU A 72 4.91 7.55 -7.59
CA LEU A 72 5.03 7.70 -9.06
C LEU A 72 5.15 9.18 -9.47
N VAL A 73 4.38 10.05 -8.80
CA VAL A 73 4.46 11.50 -8.97
C VAL A 73 5.85 12.02 -8.59
N GLU A 74 6.46 11.49 -7.54
CA GLU A 74 7.80 11.88 -7.07
C GLU A 74 8.92 11.55 -8.08
N ILE A 75 8.78 10.46 -8.85
CA ILE A 75 9.75 10.07 -9.89
C ILE A 75 9.49 10.82 -11.23
N GLY A 76 8.47 11.70 -11.28
CA GLY A 76 8.09 12.45 -12.48
C GLY A 76 7.33 11.63 -13.52
N ALA A 77 6.76 10.49 -13.13
CA ALA A 77 5.84 9.72 -13.96
C ALA A 77 4.41 10.23 -13.75
N ASP A 78 3.68 10.48 -14.84
CA ASP A 78 2.28 10.89 -14.77
C ASP A 78 1.45 9.73 -14.20
N PRO A 79 0.79 9.88 -13.03
CA PRO A 79 -0.05 8.82 -12.50
C PRO A 79 -1.24 8.64 -13.44
N ALA A 80 -1.23 7.55 -14.22
CA ALA A 80 -2.39 7.16 -14.99
C ALA A 80 -3.63 7.15 -14.07
N PRO A 81 -4.81 7.60 -14.54
CA PRO A 81 -6.01 7.65 -13.71
C PRO A 81 -6.28 6.24 -13.17
N SER A 82 -5.95 6.03 -11.90
CA SER A 82 -6.07 4.72 -11.28
C SER A 82 -7.55 4.40 -11.17
N SER A 83 -7.99 3.29 -11.78
CA SER A 83 -9.38 2.77 -11.78
C SER A 83 -9.93 2.44 -10.37
N PHE A 84 -9.21 2.80 -9.31
CA PHE A 84 -9.54 2.60 -7.91
C PHE A 84 -9.78 3.92 -7.16
N SER A 85 -9.84 5.08 -7.84
CA SER A 85 -10.23 6.35 -7.19
C SER A 85 -11.71 6.41 -6.80
N ASP A 86 -12.54 5.53 -7.36
CA ASP A 86 -14.00 5.59 -7.26
C ASP A 86 -14.62 4.62 -6.24
N VAL A 87 -13.81 3.93 -5.44
CA VAL A 87 -14.27 3.14 -4.29
C VAL A 87 -13.91 3.87 -3.02
#